data_AF-Q5JU67-F1
#
_entry.id   AF-Q5JU67-F1
#
_cell.length_a   1.000
_cell.length_b   1.000
_cell.length_c   1.000
_cell.angle_alpha   90.00
_cell.angle_beta   90.00
_cell.angle_gamma   90.00
#
_symmetry.space_group_name_H-M   'P 1'
#
loop_
_entity.id
_entity.type
_entity.pdbx_description
1 polymer ?
#
loop_
_entity_poly.entity_id
_entity_poly.type
_entity_poly.pdbx_seq_one_letter_code
_entity_poly.pdbx_strand_id
1 'polypeptide(L)'
;MAPKKSVSKAGKELEVKKKGGKKEPVVAVEPPLAKEMKEFYHIQIRDLEDRLARYQRKWDELAVQEKMFRQEFEQLANNKKEIVAFLKRTLNQQVDEITDLNEQLQNLQLAKEMEKDAFEAQLAQVRHEFQETKDQLTTENIILGGKLAALEEFRLQKEEVTDKFTLLEEQVRKQENEFRDYAYNLEKKSVLDKDRLRKEIIQRVNLVANEFHKVTTNRMWETTKRAIKENNGITLQMARVSQQGMKLLQENEQLKGRQNNLCKQLELLENTQKVMARHKRGHQKIILMLTKKCQEQQQDTKEAEELRLLLSQLEQRSLQLQVDNQALKSQRDQLSLQLEQQQVDLQRLQQELANEQKVRASLEAALVQATSFLQNILQMHRDEEDSDVDVTFQPWHKEMLQQLLVMLSSTVATRPQKAACPHQESQSHGPPKESRPSIQLPRTGSLLPQLSDITPYQPGDLGLVPRQVHIPPNPQDLRLLSYITRVGTFRAHSSPEMRAPGSLKRLEKFSLPEVPLRPK
;
A
#
# COMPACT_ATOMS: atom_id res chain seq x y z
N MET A 1 -6.76 -66.85 37.15
CA MET A 1 -7.05 -68.24 37.59
C MET A 1 -8.49 -68.56 37.26
N ALA A 2 -8.68 -69.75 36.71
CA ALA A 2 -9.91 -70.29 36.16
C ALA A 2 -10.99 -70.53 37.24
N PRO A 3 -12.23 -70.91 36.86
CA PRO A 3 -13.46 -70.50 37.53
C PRO A 3 -14.10 -71.60 38.40
N LYS A 4 -15.30 -71.25 38.89
CA LYS A 4 -16.43 -72.13 39.27
C LYS A 4 -16.41 -72.70 40.70
N LYS A 5 -17.04 -71.91 41.60
CA LYS A 5 -17.80 -72.44 42.74
C LYS A 5 -18.91 -73.35 42.21
N SER A 6 -18.74 -74.66 42.38
CA SER A 6 -19.76 -75.69 42.13
C SER A 6 -20.03 -76.44 43.43
N VAL A 7 -20.84 -75.86 44.32
CA VAL A 7 -21.55 -76.64 45.35
C VAL A 7 -22.95 -76.05 45.49
N SER A 8 -23.75 -76.27 44.45
CA SER A 8 -25.21 -76.28 44.52
C SER A 8 -25.62 -77.60 45.15
N LYS A 9 -25.82 -77.61 46.47
CA LYS A 9 -26.42 -78.72 47.22
C LYS A 9 -27.69 -78.21 47.89
N ALA A 10 -28.67 -77.85 47.06
CA ALA A 10 -29.99 -77.41 47.49
C ALA A 10 -31.00 -77.73 46.37
N GLY A 11 -31.93 -78.64 46.64
CA GLY A 11 -33.13 -78.81 45.82
C GLY A 11 -33.49 -80.26 45.48
N LYS A 12 -34.74 -80.60 45.83
CA LYS A 12 -35.54 -81.79 45.47
C LYS A 12 -35.33 -83.01 46.38
N GLU A 13 -36.09 -83.13 47.47
CA GLU A 13 -37.49 -83.59 47.46
C GLU A 13 -37.71 -84.74 46.48
N LEU A 14 -37.55 -85.97 46.98
CA LEU A 14 -38.08 -87.18 46.37
C LEU A 14 -38.73 -88.01 47.49
N GLU A 15 -40.05 -88.01 47.42
CA GLU A 15 -40.98 -89.08 47.78
C GLU A 15 -40.98 -89.64 49.20
N VAL A 16 -41.82 -89.00 50.01
CA VAL A 16 -43.07 -89.58 50.53
C VAL A 16 -43.37 -91.01 50.02
N LYS A 17 -42.81 -92.03 50.68
CA LYS A 17 -43.40 -93.39 50.69
C LYS A 17 -44.37 -93.54 51.87
N LYS A 18 -45.65 -93.48 51.48
CA LYS A 18 -46.86 -94.08 52.07
C LYS A 18 -46.60 -95.21 53.08
N LYS A 19 -47.11 -95.05 54.31
CA LYS A 19 -48.39 -95.55 54.88
C LYS A 19 -48.34 -96.96 55.47
N GLY A 20 -48.75 -97.02 56.74
CA GLY A 20 -49.39 -98.18 57.40
C GLY A 20 -48.39 -99.09 58.12
N GLY A 21 -48.48 -99.37 59.41
CA GLY A 21 -49.55 -99.15 60.38
C GLY A 21 -49.40 -100.23 61.46
N LYS A 22 -49.27 -99.82 62.72
CA LYS A 22 -49.46 -100.54 64.00
C LYS A 22 -48.82 -99.62 65.06
N LYS A 23 -49.53 -98.62 65.60
CA LYS A 23 -50.47 -98.73 66.74
C LYS A 23 -49.96 -99.70 67.81
N GLU A 24 -49.14 -99.20 68.72
CA GLU A 24 -49.23 -99.51 70.14
C GLU A 24 -48.76 -98.28 70.94
N PRO A 25 -49.62 -97.72 71.82
CA PRO A 25 -49.36 -96.45 72.49
C PRO A 25 -48.64 -96.73 73.81
N VAL A 26 -47.32 -96.76 73.79
CA VAL A 26 -46.58 -96.69 75.06
C VAL A 26 -46.57 -95.23 75.47
N VAL A 27 -47.59 -94.88 76.26
CA VAL A 27 -47.68 -93.68 77.10
C VAL A 27 -46.52 -93.77 78.10
N ALA A 28 -45.29 -93.53 77.61
CA ALA A 28 -44.13 -93.45 78.46
C ALA A 28 -44.24 -92.10 79.17
N VAL A 29 -44.81 -92.18 80.36
CA VAL A 29 -44.87 -91.17 81.40
C VAL A 29 -43.47 -90.57 81.54
N GLU A 30 -43.21 -89.47 80.84
CA GLU A 30 -41.99 -88.72 81.05
C GLU A 30 -42.04 -88.14 82.48
N PRO A 31 -41.06 -88.47 83.34
CA PRO A 31 -41.08 -88.10 84.74
C PRO A 31 -41.20 -86.57 84.89
N PRO A 32 -41.80 -86.04 85.97
CA PRO A 32 -42.01 -84.60 86.17
C PRO A 32 -40.71 -83.77 86.07
N LEU A 33 -39.59 -84.38 86.44
CA LEU A 33 -38.24 -83.82 86.28
C LEU A 33 -37.89 -83.55 84.80
N ALA A 34 -38.40 -84.35 83.86
CA ALA A 34 -38.23 -84.12 82.43
C ALA A 34 -39.03 -82.90 81.93
N LYS A 35 -40.17 -82.57 82.55
CA LYS A 35 -40.94 -81.36 82.22
C LYS A 35 -40.26 -80.10 82.73
N GLU A 36 -39.82 -80.11 83.99
CA GLU A 36 -39.03 -79.01 84.57
C GLU A 36 -37.71 -78.80 83.81
N MET A 37 -37.02 -79.89 83.43
CA MET A 37 -35.86 -79.82 82.53
C MET A 37 -36.23 -79.28 81.16
N LYS A 38 -37.35 -79.71 80.54
CA LYS A 38 -37.82 -79.18 79.25
C LYS A 38 -38.13 -77.69 79.35
N GLU A 39 -38.79 -77.23 80.40
CA GLU A 39 -39.10 -75.82 80.65
C GLU A 39 -37.82 -75.01 80.90
N PHE A 40 -36.89 -75.54 81.69
CA PHE A 40 -35.55 -74.95 81.86
C PHE A 40 -34.83 -74.82 80.51
N TYR A 41 -34.83 -75.88 79.68
CA TYR A 41 -34.28 -75.82 78.33
C TYR A 41 -35.08 -74.86 77.42
N HIS A 42 -36.40 -74.74 77.54
CA HIS A 42 -37.21 -73.80 76.75
C HIS A 42 -36.94 -72.35 77.13
N ILE A 43 -36.81 -72.05 78.43
CA ILE A 43 -36.39 -70.74 78.93
C ILE A 43 -34.97 -70.46 78.44
N GLN A 44 -34.06 -71.43 78.54
CA GLN A 44 -32.70 -71.30 78.03
C GLN A 44 -32.66 -71.10 76.50
N ILE A 45 -33.52 -71.79 75.74
CA ILE A 45 -33.69 -71.60 74.30
C ILE A 45 -34.22 -70.21 74.00
N ARG A 46 -35.27 -69.74 74.68
CA ARG A 46 -35.78 -68.37 74.51
C ARG A 46 -34.74 -67.31 74.85
N ASP A 47 -34.00 -67.49 75.95
CA ASP A 47 -32.90 -66.60 76.31
C ASP A 47 -31.79 -66.60 75.25
N LEU A 48 -31.48 -67.76 74.69
CA LEU A 48 -30.52 -67.90 73.58
C LEU A 48 -31.06 -67.30 72.28
N GLU A 49 -32.34 -67.48 71.96
CA GLU A 49 -33.03 -66.89 70.80
C GLU A 49 -33.09 -65.36 70.93
N ASP A 50 -33.41 -64.82 72.10
CA ASP A 50 -33.39 -63.39 72.37
C ASP A 50 -31.97 -62.83 72.31
N ARG A 51 -30.96 -63.56 72.80
CA ARG A 51 -29.55 -63.21 72.60
C ARG A 51 -29.21 -63.23 71.12
N LEU A 52 -29.63 -64.25 70.37
CA LEU A 52 -29.39 -64.39 68.94
C LEU A 52 -30.05 -63.24 68.16
N ALA A 53 -31.29 -62.88 68.48
CA ALA A 53 -32.01 -61.76 67.89
C ALA A 53 -31.38 -60.41 68.26
N ARG A 54 -30.88 -60.23 69.49
CA ARG A 54 -30.09 -59.04 69.86
C ARG A 54 -28.76 -58.97 69.10
N TYR A 55 -28.07 -60.10 68.91
CA TYR A 55 -26.87 -60.15 68.10
C TYR A 55 -27.19 -59.89 66.63
N GLN A 56 -28.25 -60.46 66.07
CA GLN A 56 -28.71 -60.20 64.69
C GLN A 56 -29.02 -58.71 64.47
N ARG A 57 -29.79 -58.08 65.36
CA ARG A 57 -30.06 -56.63 65.27
C ARG A 57 -28.77 -55.82 65.29
N LYS A 58 -27.83 -56.13 66.20
CA LYS A 58 -26.51 -55.49 66.23
C LYS A 58 -25.70 -55.74 64.95
N TRP A 59 -25.77 -56.95 64.38
CA TRP A 59 -25.14 -57.27 63.11
C TRP A 59 -25.75 -56.49 61.94
N ASP A 60 -27.07 -56.37 61.90
CA ASP A 60 -27.79 -55.60 60.88
C ASP A 60 -27.48 -54.10 61.00
N GLU A 61 -27.46 -53.55 62.22
CA GLU A 61 -27.03 -52.18 62.51
C GLU A 61 -25.58 -51.93 62.04
N LEU A 62 -24.65 -52.82 62.38
CA LEU A 62 -23.26 -52.74 61.93
C LEU A 62 -23.14 -52.85 60.40
N ALA A 63 -23.92 -53.71 59.76
CA ALA A 63 -23.92 -53.87 58.30
C ALA A 63 -24.49 -52.64 57.59
N VAL A 64 -25.52 -52.00 58.14
CA VAL A 64 -26.04 -50.72 57.63
C VAL A 64 -24.99 -49.62 57.82
N GLN A 65 -24.36 -49.52 58.99
CA GLN A 65 -23.29 -48.55 59.24
C GLN A 65 -22.10 -48.76 58.29
N GLU A 66 -21.67 -50.00 58.07
CA GLU A 66 -20.58 -50.32 57.12
C GLU A 66 -20.95 -49.90 55.69
N LYS A 67 -22.20 -50.11 55.25
CA LYS A 67 -22.68 -49.64 53.94
C LYS A 67 -22.72 -48.12 53.86
N MET A 68 -23.20 -47.44 54.91
CA MET A 68 -23.21 -45.98 54.98
C MET A 68 -21.79 -45.41 54.90
N PHE A 69 -20.86 -45.92 55.71
CA PHE A 69 -19.46 -45.51 55.65
C PHE A 69 -18.84 -45.79 54.27
N ARG A 70 -19.12 -46.93 53.65
CA ARG A 70 -18.66 -47.20 52.27
C ARG A 70 -19.17 -46.16 51.28
N GLN A 71 -20.46 -45.82 51.33
CA GLN A 71 -21.04 -44.80 50.45
C GLN A 71 -20.42 -43.42 50.70
N GLU A 72 -20.22 -43.03 51.97
CA GLU A 72 -19.54 -41.78 52.32
C GLU A 72 -18.09 -41.76 51.82
N PHE A 73 -17.35 -42.85 51.95
CA PHE A 73 -15.98 -42.98 51.41
C PHE A 73 -15.96 -42.93 49.88
N GLU A 74 -16.93 -43.57 49.21
CA GLU A 74 -17.06 -43.51 47.75
C GLU A 74 -17.40 -42.09 47.27
N GLN A 75 -18.34 -41.42 47.94
CA GLN A 75 -18.67 -40.01 47.66
C GLN A 75 -17.45 -39.11 47.89
N LEU A 76 -16.75 -39.25 49.01
CA LEU A 76 -15.54 -38.49 49.30
C LEU A 76 -14.45 -38.76 48.25
N ALA A 77 -14.29 -40.02 47.82
CA ALA A 77 -13.33 -40.39 46.77
C ALA A 77 -13.72 -39.82 45.40
N ASN A 78 -15.02 -39.81 45.06
CA ASN A 78 -15.53 -39.21 43.83
C ASN A 78 -15.37 -37.70 43.84
N ASN A 79 -15.78 -37.02 44.92
CA ASN A 79 -15.57 -35.58 45.12
C ASN A 79 -14.09 -35.23 45.01
N LYS A 80 -13.19 -36.01 45.64
CA LYS A 80 -11.74 -35.82 45.50
C LYS A 80 -11.28 -35.96 44.06
N LYS A 81 -11.76 -36.96 43.31
CA LYS A 81 -11.41 -37.14 41.89
C LYS A 81 -11.92 -35.97 41.05
N GLU A 82 -13.14 -35.49 41.30
CA GLU A 82 -13.73 -34.36 40.59
C GLU A 82 -12.97 -33.06 40.87
N ILE A 83 -12.65 -32.78 42.13
CA ILE A 83 -11.84 -31.62 42.52
C ILE A 83 -10.46 -31.71 41.85
N VAL A 84 -9.79 -32.87 41.90
CA VAL A 84 -8.50 -33.06 41.23
C VAL A 84 -8.62 -32.90 39.71
N ALA A 85 -9.68 -33.41 39.09
CA ALA A 85 -9.90 -33.26 37.66
C ALA A 85 -10.18 -31.80 37.27
N PHE A 86 -10.96 -31.07 38.07
CA PHE A 86 -11.22 -29.65 37.88
C PHE A 86 -9.94 -28.82 38.02
N LEU A 87 -9.15 -29.06 39.07
CA LEU A 87 -7.87 -28.38 39.28
C LEU A 87 -6.88 -28.68 38.15
N LYS A 88 -6.82 -29.93 37.67
CA LYS A 88 -5.98 -30.30 36.51
C LYS A 88 -6.43 -29.61 35.23
N ARG A 89 -7.74 -29.55 34.95
CA ARG A 89 -8.26 -28.85 33.76
C ARG A 89 -7.96 -27.35 33.83
N THR A 90 -8.19 -26.73 34.99
CA THR A 90 -7.92 -25.31 35.23
C THR A 90 -6.42 -25.00 35.11
N LEU A 91 -5.57 -25.86 35.68
CA LEU A 91 -4.12 -25.73 35.57
C LEU A 91 -3.65 -25.85 34.11
N ASN A 92 -4.15 -26.84 33.36
CA ASN A 92 -3.80 -26.98 31.95
C ASN A 92 -4.25 -25.77 31.13
N GLN A 93 -5.49 -25.30 31.35
CA GLN A 93 -5.98 -24.09 30.68
C GLN A 93 -5.09 -22.87 30.97
N GLN A 94 -4.68 -22.67 32.22
CA GLN A 94 -3.76 -21.58 32.56
C GLN A 94 -2.36 -21.77 31.94
N VAL A 95 -1.88 -23.01 31.83
CA VAL A 95 -0.61 -23.31 31.14
C VAL A 95 -0.73 -22.99 29.65
N ASP A 96 -1.82 -23.40 28.99
CA ASP A 96 -2.07 -23.12 27.57
C ASP A 96 -2.19 -21.60 27.31
N GLU A 97 -2.90 -20.87 28.18
CA GLU A 97 -2.97 -19.40 28.11
C GLU A 97 -1.59 -18.74 28.30
N ILE A 98 -0.76 -19.25 29.21
CA ILE A 98 0.61 -18.78 29.40
C ILE A 98 1.47 -19.08 28.16
N THR A 99 1.33 -20.25 27.53
CA THR A 99 2.07 -20.58 26.31
C THR A 99 1.64 -19.69 25.14
N ASP A 100 0.34 -19.48 24.95
CA ASP A 100 -0.19 -18.62 23.88
C ASP A 100 0.28 -17.16 24.05
N LEU A 101 0.24 -16.62 25.27
CA LEU A 101 0.74 -15.29 25.57
C LEU A 101 2.25 -15.17 25.37
N ASN A 102 3.01 -16.22 25.71
CA ASN A 102 4.46 -16.26 25.51
C ASN A 102 4.83 -16.34 24.02
N GLU A 103 4.09 -17.11 23.22
CA GLU A 103 4.25 -17.15 21.76
C GLU A 103 3.90 -15.80 21.12
N GLN A 104 2.81 -15.16 21.54
CA GLN A 104 2.46 -13.81 21.08
C GLN A 104 3.55 -12.79 21.44
N LEU A 105 4.11 -12.87 22.65
CA LEU A 105 5.21 -12.01 23.08
C LEU A 105 6.45 -12.22 22.22
N GLN A 106 6.82 -13.46 21.92
CA GLN A 106 7.95 -13.79 21.04
C GLN A 106 7.73 -13.29 19.61
N ASN A 107 6.54 -13.50 19.05
CA ASN A 107 6.20 -12.99 17.72
C ASN A 107 6.25 -11.46 17.65
N LEU A 108 5.78 -10.78 18.69
CA LEU A 108 5.85 -9.32 18.80
C LEU A 108 7.30 -8.82 18.94
N GLN A 109 8.14 -9.56 19.68
CA GLN A 109 9.58 -9.26 19.78
C GLN A 109 10.27 -9.42 18.43
N LEU A 110 10.04 -10.53 17.72
CA LEU A 110 10.57 -10.75 16.37
C LEU A 110 10.10 -9.68 15.39
N ALA A 111 8.82 -9.32 15.40
CA ALA A 111 8.29 -8.25 14.54
C ALA A 111 8.97 -6.90 14.84
N LYS A 112 9.18 -6.58 16.13
CA LYS A 112 9.89 -5.37 16.54
C LYS A 112 11.36 -5.37 16.13
N GLU A 113 12.04 -6.51 16.17
CA GLU A 113 13.42 -6.67 15.69
C GLU A 113 13.49 -6.48 14.17
N MET A 114 12.59 -7.11 13.42
CA MET A 114 12.49 -6.93 11.96
C MET A 114 12.22 -5.48 11.56
N GLU A 115 11.35 -4.77 12.28
CA GLU A 115 11.10 -3.34 12.06
C GLU A 115 12.34 -2.49 12.36
N LYS A 116 13.05 -2.77 13.46
CA LYS A 116 14.31 -2.08 13.77
C LYS A 116 15.36 -2.29 12.69
N ASP A 117 15.56 -3.53 12.24
CA ASP A 117 16.51 -3.85 11.19
C ASP A 117 16.15 -3.14 9.88
N ALA A 118 14.86 -3.07 9.55
CA ALA A 118 14.37 -2.33 8.38
C ALA A 118 14.63 -0.82 8.50
N PHE A 119 14.38 -0.22 9.66
CA PHE A 119 14.66 1.20 9.90
C PHE A 119 16.17 1.49 9.91
N GLU A 120 16.99 0.60 10.47
CA GLU A 120 18.45 0.72 10.45
C GLU A 120 19.00 0.62 9.02
N ALA A 121 18.48 -0.30 8.21
CA ALA A 121 18.83 -0.41 6.79
C ALA A 121 18.42 0.85 6.00
N GLN A 122 17.21 1.38 6.23
CA GLN A 122 16.77 2.64 5.61
C GLN A 122 17.65 3.83 6.05
N LEU A 123 18.00 3.92 7.33
CA LEU A 123 18.87 4.97 7.85
C LEU A 123 20.28 4.87 7.25
N ALA A 124 20.81 3.66 7.10
CA ALA A 124 22.09 3.41 6.44
C ALA A 124 22.06 3.81 4.96
N GLN A 125 20.97 3.46 4.26
CA GLN A 125 20.76 3.85 2.86
C GLN A 125 20.72 5.38 2.69
N VAL A 126 19.91 6.07 3.50
CA VAL A 126 19.82 7.54 3.45
C VAL A 126 21.16 8.20 3.77
N ARG A 127 21.92 7.66 4.73
CA ARG A 127 23.28 8.15 5.03
C ARG A 127 24.24 7.95 3.86
N HIS A 128 24.16 6.81 3.19
CA HIS A 128 24.97 6.53 2.01
C HIS A 128 24.64 7.49 0.86
N GLU A 129 23.36 7.65 0.51
CA GLU A 129 22.90 8.57 -0.53
C GLU A 129 23.29 10.04 -0.22
N PHE A 130 23.17 10.46 1.04
CA PHE A 130 23.61 11.79 1.45
C PHE A 130 25.12 11.96 1.31
N GLN A 131 25.90 10.94 1.65
CA GLN A 131 27.35 10.98 1.50
C GLN A 131 27.76 11.01 0.02
N GLU A 132 27.11 10.22 -0.85
CA GLU A 132 27.34 10.24 -2.30
C GLU A 132 27.00 11.60 -2.93
N THR A 133 25.85 12.18 -2.57
CA THR A 133 25.45 13.49 -3.09
C THR A 133 26.40 14.60 -2.62
N LYS A 134 26.86 14.54 -1.37
CA LYS A 134 27.90 15.43 -0.86
C LYS A 134 29.21 15.27 -1.65
N ASP A 135 29.65 14.04 -1.89
CA ASP A 135 30.87 13.78 -2.64
C ASP A 135 30.75 14.25 -4.10
N GLN A 136 29.60 14.04 -4.75
CA GLN A 136 29.30 14.59 -6.07
C GLN A 136 29.40 16.12 -6.09
N LEU A 137 28.72 16.81 -5.18
CA LEU A 137 28.76 18.28 -5.12
C LEU A 137 30.17 18.81 -4.81
N THR A 138 30.95 18.12 -3.97
CA THR A 138 32.35 18.52 -3.73
C THR A 138 33.23 18.33 -4.97
N THR A 139 33.06 17.24 -5.72
CA THR A 139 33.79 17.06 -6.99
C THR A 139 33.40 18.11 -8.03
N GLU A 140 32.12 18.47 -8.14
CA GLU A 140 31.66 19.56 -9.00
C GLU A 140 32.25 20.91 -8.57
N ASN A 141 32.30 21.19 -7.27
CA ASN A 141 32.91 22.40 -6.74
C ASN A 141 34.41 22.48 -7.09
N ILE A 142 35.15 21.37 -6.95
CA ILE A 142 36.56 21.29 -7.37
C ILE A 142 36.70 21.56 -8.88
N ILE A 143 35.85 20.96 -9.71
CA ILE A 143 35.87 21.16 -11.17
C ILE A 143 35.55 22.61 -11.53
N LEU A 144 34.55 23.23 -10.89
CA LEU A 144 34.21 24.63 -11.09
C LEU A 144 35.33 25.55 -10.62
N GLY A 145 35.98 25.25 -9.49
CA GLY A 145 37.17 25.96 -9.02
C GLY A 145 38.32 25.89 -10.04
N GLY A 146 38.58 24.71 -10.62
CA GLY A 146 39.57 24.56 -11.69
C GLY A 146 39.22 25.34 -12.97
N LYS A 147 37.94 25.35 -13.37
CA LYS A 147 37.47 26.17 -14.50
C LYS A 147 37.60 27.67 -14.23
N LEU A 148 37.31 28.11 -13.01
CA LEU A 148 37.46 29.51 -12.60
C LEU A 148 38.92 29.96 -12.67
N ALA A 149 39.85 29.16 -12.14
CA ALA A 149 41.28 29.43 -12.23
C ALA A 149 41.75 29.55 -13.70
N ALA A 150 41.32 28.62 -14.57
CA ALA A 150 41.64 28.68 -15.99
C ALA A 150 41.05 29.93 -16.69
N LEU A 151 39.86 30.38 -16.28
CA LEU A 151 39.26 31.62 -16.78
C LEU A 151 40.01 32.86 -16.30
N GLU A 152 40.49 32.87 -15.06
CA GLU A 152 41.31 33.94 -14.50
C GLU A 152 42.67 34.04 -15.21
N GLU A 153 43.33 32.91 -15.47
CA GLU A 153 44.56 32.84 -16.27
C GLU A 153 44.34 33.37 -17.68
N PHE A 154 43.26 32.95 -18.36
CA PHE A 154 42.92 33.45 -19.69
C PHE A 154 42.65 34.96 -19.68
N ARG A 155 41.97 35.46 -18.63
CA ARG A 155 41.72 36.89 -18.43
C ARG A 155 43.04 37.66 -18.32
N LEU A 156 43.97 37.17 -17.50
CA LEU A 156 45.30 37.77 -17.33
C LEU A 156 46.09 37.79 -18.65
N GLN A 157 46.13 36.66 -19.36
CA GLN A 157 46.80 36.57 -20.67
C GLN A 157 46.20 37.53 -21.69
N LYS A 158 44.88 37.65 -21.72
CA LYS A 158 44.19 38.60 -22.61
C LYS A 158 44.58 40.04 -22.28
N GLU A 159 44.65 40.40 -21.00
CA GLU A 159 45.11 41.73 -20.57
C GLU A 159 46.56 41.98 -20.99
N GLU A 160 47.48 41.07 -20.70
CA GLU A 160 48.89 41.20 -21.11
C GLU A 160 49.06 41.37 -22.62
N VAL A 161 48.30 40.60 -23.41
CA VAL A 161 48.32 40.70 -24.87
C VAL A 161 47.75 42.05 -25.31
N THR A 162 46.65 42.50 -24.68
CA THR A 162 46.04 43.81 -24.97
C THR A 162 47.01 44.94 -24.65
N ASP A 163 47.69 44.90 -23.51
CA ASP A 163 48.69 45.90 -23.12
C ASP A 163 49.84 45.95 -24.13
N LYS A 164 50.36 44.78 -24.54
CA LYS A 164 51.39 44.70 -25.60
C LYS A 164 50.89 45.28 -26.92
N PHE A 165 49.64 45.00 -27.31
CA PHE A 165 49.03 45.59 -28.51
C PHE A 165 48.93 47.12 -28.39
N THR A 166 48.47 47.65 -27.26
CA THR A 166 48.39 49.11 -27.05
C THR A 166 49.76 49.78 -27.12
N LEU A 167 50.80 49.17 -26.53
CA LEU A 167 52.16 49.66 -26.59
C LEU A 167 52.71 49.68 -28.03
N LEU A 168 52.43 48.63 -28.82
CA LEU A 168 52.81 48.57 -30.23
C LEU A 168 52.04 49.60 -31.08
N GLU A 169 50.74 49.78 -30.84
CA GLU A 169 49.93 50.81 -31.51
C GLU A 169 50.45 52.22 -31.21
N GLU A 170 50.83 52.50 -29.97
CA GLU A 170 51.46 53.76 -29.58
C GLU A 170 52.81 53.97 -30.27
N GLN A 171 53.65 52.92 -30.37
CA GLN A 171 54.92 52.99 -31.10
C GLN A 171 54.71 53.25 -32.59
N VAL A 172 53.76 52.56 -33.24
CA VAL A 172 53.41 52.80 -34.65
C VAL A 172 52.91 54.23 -34.83
N ARG A 173 52.04 54.73 -33.94
CA ARG A 173 51.58 56.13 -34.01
C ARG A 173 52.70 57.14 -33.84
N LYS A 174 53.64 56.91 -32.92
CA LYS A 174 54.82 57.77 -32.75
C LYS A 174 55.65 57.78 -34.03
N GLN A 175 55.93 56.61 -34.60
CA GLN A 175 56.69 56.48 -35.84
C GLN A 175 55.98 57.12 -37.05
N GLU A 176 54.65 56.95 -37.16
CA GLU A 176 53.85 57.64 -38.19
C GLU A 176 53.95 59.16 -38.07
N ASN A 177 53.88 59.69 -36.84
CA ASN A 177 54.01 61.12 -36.60
C ASN A 177 55.42 61.62 -36.96
N GLU A 178 56.47 60.90 -36.56
CA GLU A 178 57.86 61.22 -36.94
C GLU A 178 58.06 61.22 -38.46
N PHE A 179 57.48 60.24 -39.17
CA PHE A 179 57.52 60.20 -40.63
C PHE A 179 56.70 61.31 -41.28
N ARG A 180 55.51 61.64 -40.73
CA ARG A 180 54.71 62.78 -41.21
C ARG A 180 55.49 64.08 -41.05
N ASP A 181 56.14 64.29 -39.91
CA ASP A 181 56.96 65.48 -39.65
C ASP A 181 58.18 65.52 -40.57
N TYR A 182 58.84 64.38 -40.79
CA TYR A 182 59.95 64.27 -41.74
C TYR A 182 59.52 64.59 -43.17
N ALA A 183 58.40 64.02 -43.63
CA ALA A 183 57.83 64.29 -44.96
C ALA A 183 57.45 65.77 -45.11
N TYR A 184 56.77 66.35 -44.12
CA TYR A 184 56.43 67.78 -44.12
C TYR A 184 57.68 68.66 -44.19
N ASN A 185 58.74 68.32 -43.44
CA ASN A 185 60.00 69.06 -43.50
C ASN A 185 60.71 68.94 -44.86
N LEU A 186 60.68 67.76 -45.49
CA LEU A 186 61.20 67.56 -46.85
C LEU A 186 60.39 68.31 -47.90
N GLU A 187 59.06 68.26 -47.81
CA GLU A 187 58.17 69.02 -48.69
C GLU A 187 58.41 70.52 -48.53
N LYS A 188 58.51 71.02 -47.31
CA LYS A 188 58.83 72.42 -47.02
C LYS A 188 60.16 72.83 -47.65
N LYS A 189 61.22 72.01 -47.51
CA LYS A 189 62.52 72.25 -48.16
C LYS A 189 62.41 72.23 -49.69
N SER A 190 61.76 71.21 -50.25
CA SER A 190 61.56 71.07 -51.70
C SER A 190 60.77 72.23 -52.29
N VAL A 191 59.73 72.71 -51.59
CA VAL A 191 58.95 73.88 -52.01
C VAL A 191 59.81 75.14 -52.01
N LEU A 192 60.63 75.36 -50.98
CA LEU A 192 61.56 76.49 -50.92
C LEU A 192 62.62 76.43 -52.02
N ASP A 193 63.16 75.25 -52.32
CA ASP A 193 64.15 75.07 -53.39
C ASP A 193 63.53 75.24 -54.78
N LYS A 194 62.32 74.71 -55.00
CA LYS A 194 61.56 74.96 -56.23
C LYS A 194 61.25 76.44 -56.41
N ASP A 195 60.91 77.17 -55.34
CA ASP A 195 60.67 78.60 -55.41
C ASP A 195 61.96 79.38 -55.72
N ARG A 196 63.10 79.01 -55.11
CA ARG A 196 64.42 79.55 -55.44
C ARG A 196 64.79 79.29 -56.91
N LEU A 197 64.68 78.05 -57.37
CA LEU A 197 64.96 77.67 -58.75
C LEU A 197 64.01 78.35 -59.73
N ARG A 198 62.71 78.49 -59.41
CA ARG A 198 61.78 79.25 -60.24
C ARG A 198 62.18 80.71 -60.34
N LYS A 199 62.60 81.34 -59.24
CA LYS A 199 63.13 82.71 -59.25
C LYS A 199 64.37 82.83 -60.14
N GLU A 200 65.31 81.89 -60.05
CA GLU A 200 66.51 81.85 -60.91
C GLU A 200 66.18 81.58 -62.39
N ILE A 201 65.28 80.64 -62.67
CA ILE A 201 64.81 80.33 -64.04
C ILE A 201 64.10 81.53 -64.63
N ILE A 202 63.19 82.19 -63.90
CA ILE A 202 62.51 83.40 -64.39
C ILE A 202 63.53 84.49 -64.71
N GLN A 203 64.54 84.69 -63.86
CA GLN A 203 65.63 85.63 -64.15
C GLN A 203 66.41 85.26 -65.42
N ARG A 204 66.81 83.98 -65.58
CA ARG A 204 67.53 83.50 -66.76
C ARG A 204 66.68 83.49 -68.03
N VAL A 205 65.41 83.10 -67.94
CA VAL A 205 64.46 83.11 -69.06
C VAL A 205 64.16 84.54 -69.46
N ASN A 206 64.00 85.49 -68.53
CA ASN A 206 63.85 86.90 -68.89
C ASN A 206 65.10 87.42 -69.61
N LEU A 207 66.30 87.00 -69.20
CA LEU A 207 67.55 87.31 -69.90
C LEU A 207 67.59 86.70 -71.31
N VAL A 208 67.32 85.39 -71.42
CA VAL A 208 67.36 84.64 -72.69
C VAL A 208 66.23 85.06 -73.62
N ALA A 209 65.01 85.30 -73.14
CA ALA A 209 63.89 85.79 -73.95
C ALA A 209 64.19 87.18 -74.50
N ASN A 210 64.85 88.04 -73.72
CA ASN A 210 65.36 89.33 -74.21
C ASN A 210 66.44 89.17 -75.29
N GLU A 211 67.22 88.07 -75.29
CA GLU A 211 68.15 87.74 -76.38
C GLU A 211 67.45 87.06 -77.58
N PHE A 212 66.53 86.14 -77.33
CA PHE A 212 65.87 85.32 -78.34
C PHE A 212 64.83 86.12 -79.14
N HIS A 213 64.10 87.05 -78.50
CA HIS A 213 63.25 88.00 -79.22
C HIS A 213 64.07 88.90 -80.17
N LYS A 214 65.35 89.19 -79.87
CA LYS A 214 66.24 89.89 -80.79
C LYS A 214 66.67 89.02 -81.99
N VAL A 215 66.82 87.71 -81.80
CA VAL A 215 67.36 86.79 -82.83
C VAL A 215 66.28 86.15 -83.70
N THR A 216 65.17 85.68 -83.12
CA THR A 216 64.17 84.85 -83.80
C THR A 216 63.22 85.65 -84.68
N THR A 217 63.08 86.96 -84.43
CA THR A 217 62.36 87.88 -85.33
C THR A 217 62.89 87.81 -86.78
N ASN A 218 64.13 87.35 -86.99
CA ASN A 218 64.75 87.41 -88.31
C ASN A 218 64.81 86.11 -89.13
N ARG A 219 64.46 84.90 -88.64
CA ARG A 219 64.87 83.67 -89.37
C ARG A 219 63.93 82.45 -89.44
N MET A 220 62.70 82.49 -88.90
CA MET A 220 61.85 81.28 -88.92
C MET A 220 60.93 81.15 -90.14
N TRP A 221 61.18 80.12 -90.94
CA TRP A 221 60.35 79.62 -92.04
C TRP A 221 59.00 79.06 -91.55
N GLU A 222 57.95 79.22 -92.36
CA GLU A 222 56.56 78.88 -91.98
C GLU A 222 56.31 77.37 -91.79
N THR A 223 57.05 76.50 -92.48
CA THR A 223 56.96 75.02 -92.33
C THR A 223 57.35 74.57 -90.93
N THR A 224 58.42 75.13 -90.37
CA THR A 224 58.84 74.86 -88.99
C THR A 224 57.82 75.37 -87.99
N LYS A 225 57.23 76.55 -88.22
CA LYS A 225 56.14 77.07 -87.36
C LYS A 225 54.93 76.16 -87.36
N ARG A 226 54.57 75.57 -88.51
CA ARG A 226 53.45 74.62 -88.63
C ARG A 226 53.72 73.33 -87.86
N ALA A 227 54.89 72.71 -88.03
CA ALA A 227 55.27 71.48 -87.32
C ALA A 227 55.28 71.68 -85.79
N ILE A 228 55.74 72.83 -85.30
CA ILE A 228 55.69 73.17 -83.86
C ILE A 228 54.25 73.30 -83.38
N LYS A 229 53.37 73.95 -84.15
CA LYS A 229 51.95 74.06 -83.79
C LYS A 229 51.25 72.70 -83.77
N GLU A 230 51.54 71.83 -84.73
CA GLU A 230 51.01 70.47 -84.78
C GLU A 230 51.52 69.62 -83.60
N ASN A 231 52.83 69.64 -83.32
CA ASN A 231 53.39 68.97 -82.15
C ASN A 231 52.79 69.50 -80.85
N ASN A 232 52.63 70.82 -80.70
CA ASN A 232 51.97 71.42 -79.54
C ASN A 232 50.50 70.95 -79.43
N GLY A 233 49.80 70.82 -80.55
CA GLY A 233 48.46 70.26 -80.62
C GLY A 233 48.42 68.80 -80.15
N ILE A 234 49.35 67.97 -80.63
CA ILE A 234 49.50 66.56 -80.23
C ILE A 234 49.86 66.45 -78.75
N THR A 235 50.83 67.21 -78.26
CA THR A 235 51.22 67.23 -76.84
C THR A 235 50.06 67.64 -75.95
N LEU A 236 49.27 68.64 -76.35
CA LEU A 236 48.08 69.07 -75.62
C LEU A 236 46.99 67.98 -75.62
N GLN A 237 46.82 67.25 -76.72
CA GLN A 237 45.95 66.08 -76.77
C GLN A 237 46.46 64.94 -75.86
N MET A 238 47.76 64.62 -75.91
CA MET A 238 48.38 63.62 -75.03
C MET A 238 48.20 63.97 -73.55
N ALA A 239 48.39 65.23 -73.17
CA ALA A 239 48.18 65.72 -71.82
C ALA A 239 46.70 65.58 -71.39
N ARG A 240 45.76 65.93 -72.28
CA ARG A 240 44.32 65.73 -72.03
C ARG A 240 43.96 64.26 -71.83
N VAL A 241 44.46 63.37 -72.69
CA VAL A 241 44.22 61.91 -72.59
C VAL A 241 44.85 61.36 -71.30
N SER A 242 46.06 61.77 -70.95
CA SER A 242 46.72 61.36 -69.70
C SER A 242 45.93 61.82 -68.46
N GLN A 243 45.46 63.07 -68.45
CA GLN A 243 44.63 63.60 -67.36
C GLN A 243 43.31 62.83 -67.23
N GLN A 244 42.66 62.51 -68.36
CA GLN A 244 41.46 61.65 -68.36
C GLN A 244 41.78 60.24 -67.83
N GLY A 245 42.91 59.65 -68.22
CA GLY A 245 43.38 58.37 -67.68
C GLY A 245 43.59 58.38 -66.17
N MET A 246 44.17 59.45 -65.62
CA MET A 246 44.33 59.61 -64.16
C MET A 246 42.99 59.73 -63.43
N LYS A 247 42.03 60.48 -63.99
CA LYS A 247 40.68 60.57 -63.41
C LYS A 247 39.97 59.22 -63.38
N LEU A 248 40.03 58.47 -64.49
CA LEU A 248 39.46 57.12 -64.57
C LEU A 248 40.10 56.15 -63.56
N LEU A 249 41.42 56.23 -63.35
CA LEU A 249 42.10 55.44 -62.32
C LEU A 249 41.62 55.81 -60.91
N GLN A 250 41.49 57.10 -60.60
CA GLN A 250 40.99 57.56 -59.31
C GLN A 250 39.54 57.10 -59.06
N GLU A 251 38.67 57.20 -60.06
CA GLU A 251 37.29 56.69 -60.00
C GLU A 251 37.28 55.18 -59.79
N ASN A 252 38.14 54.44 -60.49
CA ASN A 252 38.26 52.99 -60.35
C ASN A 252 38.66 52.59 -58.92
N GLU A 253 39.64 53.27 -58.32
CA GLU A 253 40.05 53.04 -56.93
C GLU A 253 38.94 53.37 -55.92
N GLN A 254 38.19 54.46 -56.14
CA GLN A 254 37.02 54.78 -55.32
C GLN A 254 35.92 53.73 -55.44
N LEU A 255 35.64 53.23 -56.64
CA LEU A 255 34.65 52.18 -56.89
C LEU A 255 35.07 50.87 -56.22
N LYS A 256 36.34 50.46 -56.31
CA LYS A 256 36.89 49.31 -55.57
C LYS A 256 36.76 49.49 -54.06
N GLY A 257 37.07 50.68 -53.54
CA GLY A 257 36.89 50.99 -52.12
C GLY A 257 35.45 50.84 -51.66
N ARG A 258 34.49 51.36 -52.43
CA ARG A 258 33.05 51.22 -52.16
C ARG A 258 32.60 49.75 -52.25
N GLN A 259 33.06 49.01 -53.26
CA GLN A 259 32.76 47.60 -53.42
C GLN A 259 33.26 46.79 -52.23
N ASN A 260 34.51 47.01 -51.78
CA ASN A 260 35.07 46.34 -50.61
C ASN A 260 34.26 46.63 -49.34
N ASN A 261 33.82 47.88 -49.15
CA ASN A 261 32.99 48.25 -48.01
C ASN A 261 31.60 47.58 -48.06
N LEU A 262 30.99 47.51 -49.25
CA LEU A 262 29.72 46.82 -49.43
C LEU A 262 29.86 45.31 -49.16
N CYS A 263 30.93 44.67 -49.63
CA CYS A 263 31.23 43.27 -49.32
C CYS A 263 31.33 43.03 -47.81
N LYS A 264 32.06 43.87 -47.07
CA LYS A 264 32.16 43.77 -45.60
C LYS A 264 30.79 43.90 -44.91
N GLN A 265 29.95 44.83 -45.38
CA GLN A 265 28.59 44.98 -44.83
C GLN A 265 27.72 43.74 -45.11
N LEU A 266 27.80 43.18 -46.31
CA LEU A 266 27.10 41.95 -46.65
C LEU A 266 27.54 40.78 -45.76
N GLU A 267 28.84 40.60 -45.54
CA GLU A 267 29.37 39.57 -44.63
C GLU A 267 28.86 39.73 -43.20
N LEU A 268 28.81 40.96 -42.67
CA LEU A 268 28.27 41.25 -41.34
C LEU A 268 26.77 40.95 -41.24
N LEU A 269 25.99 41.30 -42.28
CA LEU A 269 24.56 41.00 -42.34
C LEU A 269 24.30 39.50 -42.43
N GLU A 270 25.04 38.78 -43.27
CA GLU A 270 24.96 37.31 -43.37
C GLU A 270 25.27 36.62 -42.05
N ASN A 271 26.34 37.06 -41.36
CA ASN A 271 26.72 36.50 -40.06
C ASN A 271 25.64 36.77 -39.01
N THR A 272 25.09 37.98 -38.98
CA THR A 272 23.98 38.35 -38.09
C THR A 272 22.74 37.50 -38.38
N GLN A 273 22.40 37.30 -39.65
CA GLN A 273 21.28 36.44 -40.07
C GLN A 273 21.48 34.99 -39.62
N LYS A 274 22.70 34.44 -39.76
CA LYS A 274 23.05 33.09 -39.29
C LYS A 274 22.88 32.95 -37.77
N VAL A 275 23.33 33.94 -36.99
CA VAL A 275 23.15 33.96 -35.53
C VAL A 275 21.66 34.03 -35.16
N MET A 276 20.91 34.94 -35.79
CA MET A 276 19.47 35.08 -35.56
C MET A 276 18.70 33.80 -35.91
N ALA A 277 19.07 33.10 -36.99
CA ALA A 277 18.47 31.82 -37.35
C ALA A 277 18.73 30.74 -36.28
N ARG A 278 19.94 30.69 -35.72
CA ARG A 278 20.29 29.77 -34.61
C ARG A 278 19.47 30.10 -33.35
N HIS A 279 19.36 31.37 -32.98
CA HIS A 279 18.56 31.79 -31.82
C HIS A 279 17.08 31.48 -32.03
N LYS A 280 16.51 31.76 -33.21
CA LYS A 280 15.13 31.41 -33.55
C LYS A 280 14.88 29.90 -33.42
N ARG A 281 15.81 29.06 -33.90
CA ARG A 281 15.73 27.60 -33.73
C ARG A 281 15.78 27.20 -32.24
N GLY A 282 16.63 27.86 -31.45
CA GLY A 282 16.71 27.66 -30.00
C GLY A 282 15.39 28.01 -29.30
N HIS A 283 14.87 29.21 -29.54
CA HIS A 283 13.60 29.68 -28.97
C HIS A 283 12.43 28.78 -29.37
N GLN A 284 12.36 28.32 -30.63
CA GLN A 284 11.33 27.39 -31.07
C GLN A 284 11.35 26.08 -30.30
N LYS A 285 12.54 25.53 -30.00
CA LYS A 285 12.67 24.33 -29.15
C LYS A 285 12.19 24.58 -27.73
N ILE A 286 12.54 25.73 -27.14
CA ILE A 286 12.11 26.10 -25.79
C ILE A 286 10.59 26.24 -25.74
N ILE A 287 9.98 26.91 -26.73
CA ILE A 287 8.52 27.04 -26.84
C ILE A 287 7.87 25.66 -26.93
N LEU A 288 8.37 24.75 -27.78
CA LEU A 288 7.83 23.39 -27.89
C LEU A 288 7.92 22.62 -26.56
N MET A 289 9.03 22.76 -25.84
CA MET A 289 9.21 22.12 -24.53
C MET A 289 8.26 22.69 -23.48
N LEU A 290 8.10 24.02 -23.43
CA LEU A 290 7.17 24.68 -22.52
C LEU A 290 5.73 24.31 -22.85
N THR A 291 5.34 24.27 -24.13
CA THR A 291 4.01 23.83 -24.56
C THR A 291 3.74 22.39 -24.12
N LYS A 292 4.71 21.49 -24.28
CA LYS A 292 4.58 20.10 -23.81
C LYS A 292 4.42 20.05 -22.29
N LYS A 293 5.22 20.82 -21.55
CA LYS A 293 5.12 20.92 -20.08
C LYS A 293 3.76 21.46 -19.62
N CYS A 294 3.22 22.47 -20.30
CA CYS A 294 1.88 22.98 -20.01
C CYS A 294 0.80 21.92 -20.29
N GLN A 295 0.95 21.10 -21.33
CA GLN A 295 0.03 20.00 -21.62
C GLN A 295 0.10 18.90 -20.56
N GLU A 296 1.30 18.51 -20.12
CA GLU A 296 1.51 17.57 -19.01
C GLU A 296 0.85 18.10 -17.73
N GLN A 297 1.08 19.36 -17.36
CA GLN A 297 0.45 19.98 -16.19
C GLN A 297 -1.08 20.06 -16.30
N GLN A 298 -1.62 20.30 -17.49
CA GLN A 298 -3.07 20.27 -17.73
C GLN A 298 -3.66 18.86 -17.59
N GLN A 299 -2.89 17.82 -17.85
CA GLN A 299 -3.32 16.44 -17.65
C GLN A 299 -3.27 16.10 -16.16
N ASP A 300 -2.16 16.41 -15.48
CA ASP A 300 -2.00 16.18 -14.03
C ASP A 300 -3.09 16.89 -13.21
N THR A 301 -3.47 18.11 -13.61
CA THR A 301 -4.55 18.86 -12.96
C THR A 301 -5.91 18.21 -13.13
N LYS A 302 -6.23 17.68 -14.32
CA LYS A 302 -7.47 16.91 -14.54
C LYS A 302 -7.50 15.63 -13.72
N GLU A 303 -6.39 14.89 -13.69
CA GLU A 303 -6.26 13.66 -12.89
C GLU A 303 -6.43 13.95 -11.40
N ALA A 304 -5.85 15.05 -10.91
CA ALA A 304 -6.03 15.51 -9.54
C ALA A 304 -7.49 15.89 -9.23
N GLU A 305 -8.19 16.53 -10.17
CA GLU A 305 -9.62 16.84 -10.04
C GLU A 305 -10.50 15.58 -10.00
N GLU A 306 -10.21 14.59 -10.85
CA GLU A 306 -10.89 13.29 -10.86
C GLU A 306 -10.68 12.53 -9.54
N LEU A 307 -9.43 12.48 -9.05
CA LEU A 307 -9.11 11.87 -7.76
C LEU A 307 -9.80 12.59 -6.61
N ARG A 308 -9.88 13.94 -6.65
CA ARG A 308 -10.59 14.73 -5.63
C ARG A 308 -12.08 14.42 -5.63
N LEU A 309 -12.70 14.27 -6.81
CA LEU A 309 -14.09 13.87 -6.92
C LEU A 309 -14.31 12.46 -6.34
N LEU A 310 -13.44 11.50 -6.67
CA LEU A 310 -13.53 10.14 -6.14
C LEU A 310 -13.39 10.11 -4.61
N LEU A 311 -12.43 10.87 -4.05
CA LEU A 311 -12.26 11.00 -2.60
C LEU A 311 -13.52 11.55 -1.94
N SER A 312 -14.13 12.60 -2.50
CA SER A 312 -15.37 13.15 -1.95
C SER A 312 -16.53 12.15 -1.97
N GLN A 313 -16.62 11.29 -3.00
CA GLN A 313 -17.63 10.24 -3.08
C GLN A 313 -17.38 9.13 -2.03
N LEU A 314 -16.12 8.77 -1.81
CA LEU A 314 -15.74 7.80 -0.77
C LEU A 314 -15.99 8.33 0.64
N GLU A 315 -15.71 9.60 0.89
CA GLU A 315 -16.02 10.27 2.16
C GLU A 315 -17.53 10.27 2.43
N GLN A 316 -18.36 10.58 1.43
CA GLN A 316 -19.82 10.52 1.56
C GLN A 316 -20.30 9.09 1.87
N ARG A 317 -19.75 8.06 1.20
CA ARG A 317 -20.09 6.66 1.47
C ARG A 317 -19.65 6.21 2.86
N SER A 318 -18.48 6.66 3.31
CA SER A 318 -17.97 6.38 4.66
C SER A 318 -18.90 6.98 5.73
N LEU A 319 -19.31 8.23 5.55
CA LEU A 319 -20.27 8.89 6.43
C LEU A 319 -21.64 8.16 6.44
N GLN A 320 -22.13 7.76 5.27
CA GLN A 320 -23.38 6.99 5.18
C GLN A 320 -23.29 5.66 5.93
N LEU A 321 -22.20 4.90 5.72
CA LEU A 321 -21.96 3.64 6.43
C LEU A 321 -21.85 3.85 7.94
N GLN A 322 -21.28 4.97 8.39
CA GLN A 322 -21.21 5.30 9.82
C GLN A 322 -22.61 5.55 10.41
N VAL A 323 -23.48 6.27 9.70
CA VAL A 323 -24.88 6.49 10.11
C VAL A 323 -25.64 5.16 10.15
N ASP A 324 -25.50 4.34 9.12
CA ASP A 324 -26.16 3.03 9.06
C ASP A 324 -25.67 2.11 10.18
N ASN A 325 -24.37 2.15 10.52
CA ASN A 325 -23.80 1.38 11.62
C ASN A 325 -24.36 1.84 12.98
N GLN A 326 -24.55 3.15 13.18
CA GLN A 326 -25.19 3.68 14.39
C GLN A 326 -26.67 3.28 14.46
N ALA A 327 -27.39 3.33 13.34
CA ALA A 327 -28.78 2.88 13.26
C ALA A 327 -28.90 1.39 13.60
N LEU A 328 -28.07 0.53 13.02
CA LEU A 328 -28.05 -0.91 13.30
C LEU A 328 -27.69 -1.21 14.77
N LYS A 329 -26.75 -0.45 15.36
CA LYS A 329 -26.44 -0.56 16.79
C LYS A 329 -27.67 -0.24 17.64
N SER A 330 -28.34 0.89 17.36
CA SER A 330 -29.55 1.27 18.11
C SER A 330 -30.67 0.23 17.98
N GLN A 331 -30.86 -0.37 16.80
CA GLN A 331 -31.82 -1.46 16.58
C GLN A 331 -31.44 -2.72 17.36
N ARG A 332 -30.15 -3.08 17.37
CA ARG A 332 -29.66 -4.21 18.16
C ARG A 332 -29.92 -3.98 19.64
N ASP A 333 -29.61 -2.79 20.16
CA ASP A 333 -29.78 -2.46 21.58
C ASP A 333 -31.28 -2.48 21.99
N GLN A 334 -32.17 -2.06 21.09
CA GLN A 334 -33.62 -2.20 21.28
C GLN A 334 -34.06 -3.67 21.32
N LEU A 335 -33.54 -4.51 20.42
CA LEU A 335 -33.84 -5.94 20.39
C LEU A 335 -33.28 -6.68 21.61
N SER A 336 -32.09 -6.31 22.08
CA SER A 336 -31.53 -6.90 23.32
C SER A 336 -32.37 -6.52 24.53
N LEU A 337 -32.83 -5.28 24.62
CA LEU A 337 -33.73 -4.86 25.70
C LEU A 337 -35.05 -5.62 25.67
N GLN A 338 -35.64 -5.84 24.49
CA GLN A 338 -36.85 -6.66 24.34
C GLN A 338 -36.62 -8.12 24.73
N LEU A 339 -35.46 -8.69 24.38
CA LEU A 339 -35.11 -10.05 24.75
C LEU A 339 -34.91 -10.20 26.26
N GLU A 340 -34.26 -9.23 26.90
CA GLU A 340 -34.13 -9.19 28.37
C GLU A 340 -35.48 -9.10 29.06
N GLN A 341 -36.38 -8.23 28.58
CA GLN A 341 -37.75 -8.11 29.09
C GLN A 341 -38.51 -9.45 28.96
N GLN A 342 -38.47 -10.08 27.79
CA GLN A 342 -39.08 -11.39 27.58
C GLN A 342 -38.48 -12.47 28.48
N GLN A 343 -37.17 -12.41 28.75
CA GLN A 343 -36.51 -13.36 29.62
C GLN A 343 -36.94 -13.19 31.09
N VAL A 344 -37.11 -11.95 31.56
CA VAL A 344 -37.67 -11.66 32.88
C VAL A 344 -39.13 -12.12 32.99
N ASP A 345 -39.95 -11.87 31.97
CA ASP A 345 -41.35 -12.33 31.92
C ASP A 345 -41.45 -13.87 31.92
N LEU A 346 -40.58 -14.54 31.16
CA LEU A 346 -40.50 -16.00 31.16
C LEU A 346 -40.10 -16.55 32.53
N GLN A 347 -39.11 -15.95 33.20
CA GLN A 347 -38.72 -16.33 34.56
C GLN A 347 -39.86 -16.12 35.57
N ARG A 348 -40.59 -15.01 35.45
CA ARG A 348 -41.77 -14.72 36.26
C ARG A 348 -42.86 -15.76 36.05
N LEU A 349 -43.22 -16.07 34.80
CA LEU A 349 -44.21 -17.10 34.48
C LEU A 349 -43.77 -18.50 34.96
N GLN A 350 -42.48 -18.84 34.84
CA GLN A 350 -41.95 -20.09 35.36
C GLN A 350 -42.08 -20.18 36.89
N GLN A 351 -41.80 -19.09 37.60
CA GLN A 351 -41.96 -19.03 39.04
C GLN A 351 -43.44 -19.13 39.45
N GLU A 352 -44.34 -18.45 38.74
CA GLU A 352 -45.78 -18.55 38.94
C GLU A 352 -46.28 -19.97 38.69
N LEU A 353 -45.84 -20.63 37.61
CA LEU A 353 -46.16 -22.02 37.31
C LEU A 353 -45.65 -22.97 38.41
N ALA A 354 -44.42 -22.79 38.88
CA ALA A 354 -43.85 -23.61 39.94
C ALA A 354 -44.61 -23.43 41.27
N ASN A 355 -45.03 -22.20 41.59
CA ASN A 355 -45.86 -21.92 42.76
C ASN A 355 -47.24 -22.57 42.63
N GLU A 356 -47.90 -22.45 41.48
CA GLU A 356 -49.18 -23.10 41.20
C GLU A 356 -49.06 -24.63 41.27
N GLN A 357 -47.98 -25.22 40.76
CA GLN A 357 -47.71 -26.66 40.88
C GLN A 357 -47.54 -27.10 42.34
N LYS A 358 -46.83 -26.32 43.17
CA LYS A 358 -46.71 -26.58 44.61
C LYS A 358 -48.06 -26.53 45.32
N VAL A 359 -48.89 -25.53 45.01
CA VAL A 359 -50.24 -25.42 45.57
C VAL A 359 -51.10 -26.60 45.13
N ARG A 360 -51.10 -26.96 43.84
CA ARG A 360 -51.81 -28.14 43.32
C ARG A 360 -51.37 -29.43 43.99
N ALA A 361 -50.07 -29.67 44.13
CA ALA A 361 -49.55 -30.85 44.81
C ALA A 361 -49.99 -30.91 46.28
N SER A 362 -50.03 -29.75 46.97
CA SER A 362 -50.53 -29.69 48.35
C SER A 362 -52.02 -30.00 48.45
N LEU A 363 -52.83 -29.54 47.49
CA LEU A 363 -54.26 -29.84 47.39
C LEU A 363 -54.50 -31.31 47.04
N GLU A 364 -53.74 -31.88 46.10
CA GLU A 364 -53.80 -33.30 45.76
C GLU A 364 -53.44 -34.17 46.96
N ALA A 365 -52.38 -33.84 47.70
CA ALA A 365 -52.01 -34.54 48.94
C ALA A 365 -53.12 -34.44 50.00
N ALA A 366 -53.72 -33.27 50.17
CA ALA A 366 -54.85 -33.06 51.07
C ALA A 366 -56.08 -33.88 50.65
N LEU A 367 -56.39 -33.93 49.35
CA LEU A 367 -57.48 -34.75 48.81
C LEU A 367 -57.21 -36.24 49.01
N VAL A 368 -55.99 -36.71 48.75
CA VAL A 368 -55.61 -38.12 48.99
C VAL A 368 -55.76 -38.46 50.47
N GLN A 369 -55.28 -37.60 51.37
CA GLN A 369 -55.48 -37.76 52.81
C GLN A 369 -56.97 -37.75 53.17
N ALA A 370 -57.76 -36.82 52.64
CA ALA A 370 -59.20 -36.77 52.89
C ALA A 370 -59.91 -38.04 52.39
N THR A 371 -59.53 -38.55 51.23
CA THR A 371 -60.07 -39.82 50.71
C THR A 371 -59.65 -41.02 51.55
N SER A 372 -58.43 -41.06 52.08
CA SER A 372 -58.00 -42.14 52.98
C SER A 372 -58.70 -42.06 54.33
N PHE A 373 -58.91 -40.85 54.87
CA PHE A 373 -59.74 -40.64 56.06
C PHE A 373 -61.17 -41.14 55.84
N LEU A 374 -61.80 -40.83 54.70
CA LEU A 374 -63.14 -41.35 54.35
C LEU A 374 -63.16 -42.86 54.15
N GLN A 375 -62.14 -43.44 53.51
CA GLN A 375 -62.01 -44.89 53.36
C GLN A 375 -61.86 -45.60 54.70
N ASN A 376 -61.06 -45.06 55.62
CA ASN A 376 -60.89 -45.60 56.98
C ASN A 376 -62.22 -45.58 57.77
N ILE A 377 -63.01 -44.50 57.64
CA ILE A 377 -64.35 -44.41 58.24
C ILE A 377 -65.27 -45.52 57.67
N LEU A 378 -65.28 -45.70 56.34
CA LEU A 378 -66.08 -46.75 55.68
C LEU A 378 -65.61 -48.17 56.02
N GLN A 379 -64.31 -48.37 56.27
CA GLN A 379 -63.72 -49.67 56.59
C GLN A 379 -63.97 -50.06 58.04
N MET A 380 -63.84 -49.13 59.00
CA MET A 380 -64.25 -49.37 60.40
C MET A 380 -65.76 -49.59 60.53
N HIS A 381 -66.58 -48.93 59.71
CA HIS A 381 -68.02 -49.22 59.65
C HIS A 381 -68.33 -50.66 59.24
N ARG A 382 -67.45 -51.30 58.45
CA ARG A 382 -67.59 -52.72 58.06
C ARG A 382 -67.14 -53.70 59.14
N ASP A 383 -66.15 -53.33 59.95
CA ASP A 383 -65.58 -54.22 60.96
C ASP A 383 -66.43 -54.25 62.26
N GLU A 384 -67.26 -53.22 62.52
CA GLU A 384 -68.07 -53.10 63.74
C GLU A 384 -69.54 -53.53 63.59
N GLU A 385 -69.97 -54.06 62.44
CA GLU A 385 -71.32 -54.67 62.32
C GLU A 385 -71.54 -55.86 63.29
N ASP A 386 -70.51 -56.31 64.01
CA ASP A 386 -70.61 -57.36 65.03
C ASP A 386 -70.61 -56.87 66.50
N SER A 387 -70.57 -55.55 66.81
CA SER A 387 -70.61 -55.08 68.21
C SER A 387 -71.51 -53.88 68.49
N ASP A 388 -72.45 -54.09 69.41
CA ASP A 388 -73.56 -53.23 69.87
C ASP A 388 -73.12 -52.00 70.71
N VAL A 389 -72.16 -51.20 70.22
CA VAL A 389 -71.60 -50.02 70.92
C VAL A 389 -71.85 -48.71 70.14
N ASP A 390 -73.13 -48.38 69.97
CA ASP A 390 -73.62 -47.19 69.24
C ASP A 390 -73.23 -45.83 69.90
N VAL A 391 -72.88 -45.82 71.20
CA VAL A 391 -72.65 -44.57 71.94
C VAL A 391 -71.25 -43.98 71.74
N THR A 392 -70.24 -44.80 71.43
CA THR A 392 -68.88 -44.29 71.12
C THR A 392 -68.74 -43.85 69.67
N PHE A 393 -69.61 -44.33 68.78
CA PHE A 393 -69.55 -44.06 67.36
C PHE A 393 -69.86 -42.60 67.01
N GLN A 394 -70.88 -41.98 67.63
CA GLN A 394 -71.24 -40.58 67.37
C GLN A 394 -70.18 -39.53 67.73
N PRO A 395 -69.58 -39.52 68.95
CA PRO A 395 -68.53 -38.56 69.27
C PRO A 395 -67.27 -38.81 68.43
N TRP A 396 -66.94 -40.06 68.14
CA TRP A 396 -65.77 -40.40 67.31
C TRP A 396 -65.95 -39.97 65.83
N HIS A 397 -67.12 -40.20 65.24
CA HIS A 397 -67.46 -39.68 63.89
C HIS A 397 -67.38 -38.15 63.83
N LYS A 398 -67.88 -37.45 64.86
CA LYS A 398 -67.81 -35.98 64.93
C LYS A 398 -66.37 -35.51 65.01
N GLU A 399 -65.53 -36.14 65.82
CA GLU A 399 -64.10 -35.80 65.95
C GLU A 399 -63.35 -36.04 64.63
N MET A 400 -63.58 -37.18 63.97
CA MET A 400 -62.95 -37.50 62.68
C MET A 400 -63.40 -36.53 61.57
N LEU A 401 -64.69 -36.18 61.50
CA LEU A 401 -65.20 -35.17 60.57
C LEU A 401 -64.67 -33.77 60.91
N GLN A 402 -64.49 -33.44 62.18
CA GLN A 402 -63.84 -32.19 62.60
C GLN A 402 -62.37 -32.17 62.19
N GLN A 403 -61.62 -33.26 62.35
CA GLN A 403 -60.24 -33.35 61.88
C GLN A 403 -60.14 -33.25 60.36
N LEU A 404 -61.05 -33.89 59.61
CA LEU A 404 -61.16 -33.73 58.16
C LEU A 404 -61.44 -32.27 57.79
N LEU A 405 -62.39 -31.63 58.46
CA LEU A 405 -62.73 -30.22 58.24
C LEU A 405 -61.53 -29.31 58.55
N VAL A 406 -60.80 -29.56 59.63
CA VAL A 406 -59.60 -28.80 59.99
C VAL A 406 -58.51 -28.97 58.93
N MET A 407 -58.25 -30.19 58.46
CA MET A 407 -57.24 -30.46 57.44
C MET A 407 -57.60 -29.89 56.06
N LEU A 408 -58.88 -29.94 55.67
CA LEU A 408 -59.36 -29.27 54.47
C LEU A 408 -59.36 -27.74 54.62
N SER A 409 -59.69 -27.22 55.80
CA SER A 409 -59.66 -25.78 56.06
C SER A 409 -58.25 -25.20 56.06
N SER A 410 -57.26 -25.95 56.56
CA SER A 410 -55.85 -25.52 56.56
C SER A 410 -55.25 -25.51 55.15
N THR A 411 -55.67 -26.45 54.29
CA THR A 411 -55.22 -26.54 52.88
C THR A 411 -55.97 -25.58 51.96
N VAL A 412 -57.21 -25.22 52.29
CA VAL A 412 -57.91 -24.11 51.63
C VAL A 412 -57.33 -22.76 52.06
N ALA A 413 -56.89 -22.62 53.31
CA ALA A 413 -56.24 -21.40 53.81
C ALA A 413 -54.86 -21.15 53.20
N THR A 414 -54.14 -22.20 52.77
CA THR A 414 -52.86 -22.04 52.05
C THR A 414 -53.02 -21.60 50.60
N ARG A 415 -54.23 -21.59 50.04
CA ARG A 415 -54.49 -20.90 48.77
C ARG A 415 -54.39 -19.40 49.05
N PRO A 416 -53.38 -18.68 48.51
CA PRO A 416 -53.42 -17.23 48.55
C PRO A 416 -54.70 -16.85 47.81
N GLN A 417 -55.66 -16.24 48.51
CA GLN A 417 -56.78 -15.60 47.86
C GLN A 417 -56.16 -14.69 46.82
N LYS A 418 -56.43 -15.01 45.55
CA LYS A 418 -55.98 -14.24 44.41
C LYS A 418 -56.64 -12.88 44.59
N ALA A 419 -55.92 -11.98 45.26
CA ALA A 419 -56.32 -10.61 45.47
C ALA A 419 -56.69 -10.13 44.08
N ALA A 420 -57.97 -9.75 43.97
CA ALA A 420 -58.56 -9.20 42.79
C ALA A 420 -57.58 -8.18 42.22
N CYS A 421 -56.83 -8.57 41.20
CA CYS A 421 -56.03 -7.61 40.47
C CYS A 421 -57.07 -6.82 39.67
N PRO A 422 -57.23 -5.53 39.95
CA PRO A 422 -58.23 -4.73 39.26
C PRO A 422 -57.94 -4.86 37.77
N HIS A 423 -58.97 -5.29 37.04
CA HIS A 423 -59.10 -5.09 35.61
C HIS A 423 -58.87 -3.60 35.32
N GLN A 424 -57.63 -3.18 35.15
CA GLN A 424 -57.34 -2.05 34.29
C GLN A 424 -57.37 -2.61 32.87
N GLU A 425 -58.58 -2.58 32.34
CA GLU A 425 -58.87 -2.45 30.92
C GLU A 425 -58.15 -1.20 30.38
N SER A 426 -56.83 -1.28 30.22
CA SER A 426 -56.15 -0.40 29.28
C SER A 426 -56.28 -1.05 27.91
N GLN A 427 -57.33 -0.59 27.24
CA GLN A 427 -57.67 -0.85 25.87
C GLN A 427 -56.44 -0.82 24.95
N SER A 428 -56.48 -1.77 24.03
CA SER A 428 -55.88 -1.76 22.70
C SER A 428 -55.16 -0.47 22.28
N HIS A 429 -53.87 -0.59 21.99
CA HIS A 429 -53.37 -0.10 20.71
C HIS A 429 -52.39 -1.14 20.17
N GLY A 430 -52.94 -2.13 19.47
CA GLY A 430 -52.15 -2.91 18.52
C GLY A 430 -51.68 -1.96 17.41
N PRO A 431 -50.37 -1.79 17.19
CA PRO A 431 -49.88 -1.03 16.04
C PRO A 431 -50.25 -1.78 14.74
N PRO A 432 -50.43 -1.06 13.63
CA PRO A 432 -50.96 -1.64 12.41
C PRO A 432 -50.01 -2.70 11.86
N LYS A 433 -50.58 -3.76 11.33
CA LYS A 433 -49.89 -4.73 10.48
C LYS A 433 -49.37 -4.01 9.24
N GLU A 434 -48.21 -3.38 9.32
CA GLU A 434 -47.49 -2.94 8.14
C GLU A 434 -47.05 -4.18 7.37
N SER A 435 -47.60 -4.24 6.17
CA SER A 435 -47.41 -5.31 5.22
C SER A 435 -45.92 -5.40 4.91
N ARG A 436 -45.26 -6.48 5.32
CA ARG A 436 -43.90 -6.80 4.87
C ARG A 436 -43.85 -6.65 3.35
N PRO A 437 -43.01 -5.76 2.81
CA PRO A 437 -42.79 -5.73 1.38
C PRO A 437 -42.17 -7.07 1.01
N SER A 438 -42.80 -7.78 0.08
CA SER A 438 -42.19 -8.91 -0.60
C SER A 438 -40.92 -8.36 -1.27
N ILE A 439 -39.77 -8.55 -0.62
CA ILE A 439 -38.47 -8.27 -1.21
C ILE A 439 -38.33 -9.29 -2.34
N GLN A 440 -38.72 -8.87 -3.54
CA GLN A 440 -38.42 -9.59 -4.77
C GLN A 440 -36.90 -9.67 -4.86
N LEU A 441 -36.39 -10.89 -4.66
CA LEU A 441 -35.00 -11.22 -4.92
C LEU A 441 -34.70 -10.84 -6.38
N PRO A 442 -33.76 -9.92 -6.64
CA PRO A 442 -33.41 -9.55 -8.01
C PRO A 442 -32.94 -10.81 -8.72
N ARG A 443 -33.62 -11.17 -9.81
CA ARG A 443 -33.17 -12.23 -10.71
C ARG A 443 -31.73 -11.95 -11.07
N THR A 444 -30.84 -12.84 -10.65
CA THR A 444 -29.43 -12.89 -10.99
C THR A 444 -29.32 -13.03 -12.50
N GLY A 445 -29.38 -11.91 -13.21
CA GLY A 445 -29.06 -11.84 -14.63
C GLY A 445 -27.61 -12.21 -14.79
N SER A 446 -27.37 -13.33 -15.46
CA SER A 446 -26.05 -13.85 -15.80
C SER A 446 -25.20 -12.75 -16.44
N LEU A 447 -24.18 -12.26 -15.73
CA LEU A 447 -23.22 -11.24 -16.19
C LEU A 447 -22.19 -11.80 -17.19
N LEU A 448 -22.41 -12.99 -17.73
CA LEU A 448 -21.48 -13.62 -18.68
C LEU A 448 -21.37 -12.91 -20.04
N PRO A 449 -22.36 -12.17 -20.56
CA PRO A 449 -22.17 -11.42 -21.81
C PRO A 449 -21.29 -10.17 -21.65
N GLN A 450 -21.19 -9.57 -20.45
CA GLN A 450 -20.43 -8.32 -20.26
C GLN A 450 -18.90 -8.52 -20.30
N LEU A 451 -18.42 -9.77 -20.27
CA LEU A 451 -16.99 -10.05 -20.43
C LEU A 451 -16.57 -10.25 -21.90
N SER A 452 -17.51 -10.30 -22.85
CA SER A 452 -17.17 -10.43 -24.27
C SER A 452 -16.64 -9.14 -24.90
N ASP A 453 -16.86 -7.99 -24.26
CA ASP A 453 -16.38 -6.68 -24.76
C ASP A 453 -14.97 -6.30 -24.25
N ILE A 454 -14.36 -7.13 -23.41
CA ILE A 454 -13.01 -6.88 -22.91
C ILE A 454 -12.01 -7.34 -23.96
N THR A 455 -11.46 -6.38 -24.71
CA THR A 455 -10.38 -6.63 -25.66
C THR A 455 -9.15 -7.13 -24.89
N PRO A 456 -8.55 -8.27 -25.27
CA PRO A 456 -7.40 -8.82 -24.57
C PRO A 456 -6.19 -7.89 -24.65
N TYR A 457 -5.52 -7.71 -23.52
CA TYR A 457 -4.32 -6.91 -23.33
C TYR A 457 -3.25 -7.19 -24.40
N GLN A 458 -2.77 -6.14 -25.06
CA GLN A 458 -1.58 -6.21 -25.91
C GLN A 458 -0.39 -5.50 -25.25
N PRO A 459 0.83 -6.06 -25.35
CA PRO A 459 2.04 -5.40 -24.88
C PRO A 459 2.17 -3.99 -25.49
N GLY A 460 2.06 -2.97 -24.63
CA GLY A 460 2.05 -1.56 -25.03
C GLY A 460 0.82 -0.77 -24.53
N ASP A 461 -0.26 -1.44 -24.12
CA ASP A 461 -1.48 -0.77 -23.62
C ASP A 461 -1.26 0.02 -22.32
N LEU A 462 -0.26 -0.38 -21.51
CA LEU A 462 0.10 0.33 -20.27
C LEU A 462 1.01 1.55 -20.51
N GLY A 463 1.31 1.92 -21.76
CA GLY A 463 2.17 3.06 -22.10
C GLY A 463 3.65 2.90 -21.72
N LEU A 464 4.03 1.80 -21.06
CA LEU A 464 5.41 1.52 -20.64
C LEU A 464 6.34 1.15 -21.82
N VAL A 465 5.77 0.69 -22.93
CA VAL A 465 6.52 0.35 -24.15
C VAL A 465 5.87 1.10 -25.34
N PRO A 466 6.60 2.01 -26.00
CA PRO A 466 6.08 2.73 -27.16
C PRO A 466 5.60 1.77 -28.26
N ARG A 467 4.40 1.99 -28.80
CA ARG A 467 3.90 1.24 -29.97
C ARG A 467 4.92 1.32 -31.10
N GLN A 468 5.37 0.17 -31.60
CA GLN A 468 6.02 0.11 -32.91
C GLN A 468 4.97 0.40 -33.97
N VAL A 469 4.69 1.68 -34.20
CA VAL A 469 3.95 2.08 -35.40
C VAL A 469 4.90 1.81 -36.56
N HIS A 470 4.56 0.82 -37.38
CA HIS A 470 5.28 0.51 -38.61
C HIS A 470 5.07 1.65 -39.60
N ILE A 471 5.77 2.77 -39.40
CA ILE A 471 5.84 3.87 -40.36
C ILE A 471 6.80 3.40 -41.44
N PRO A 472 6.33 3.15 -42.68
CA PRO A 472 7.23 2.79 -43.76
C PRO A 472 8.25 3.91 -43.96
N PRO A 473 9.56 3.60 -44.03
CA PRO A 473 10.59 4.63 -44.17
C PRO A 473 10.40 5.40 -45.48
N ASN A 474 10.49 6.73 -45.39
CA ASN A 474 10.43 7.61 -46.55
C ASN A 474 11.56 7.24 -47.54
N PRO A 475 11.25 6.94 -48.82
CA PRO A 475 12.26 6.55 -49.80
C PRO A 475 13.35 7.61 -50.03
N GLN A 476 13.11 8.87 -49.67
CA GLN A 476 14.11 9.94 -49.77
C GLN A 476 15.19 9.82 -48.69
N ASP A 477 14.83 9.41 -47.48
CA ASP A 477 15.78 9.25 -46.37
C ASP A 477 16.71 8.05 -46.61
N LEU A 478 16.21 7.00 -47.28
CA LEU A 478 17.01 5.86 -47.71
C LEU A 478 18.10 6.25 -48.72
N ARG A 479 17.94 7.37 -49.46
CA ARG A 479 18.97 7.85 -50.39
C ARG A 479 20.19 8.44 -49.67
N LEU A 480 20.02 8.92 -48.43
CA LEU A 480 21.12 9.45 -47.63
C LEU A 480 21.98 8.34 -47.02
N LEU A 481 21.48 7.11 -47.00
CA LEU A 481 22.20 5.94 -46.49
C LEU A 481 23.16 5.37 -47.55
N SER A 482 24.32 4.93 -47.07
CA SER A 482 25.32 4.21 -47.86
C SER A 482 24.71 2.94 -48.47
N TYR A 483 25.24 2.50 -49.63
CA TYR A 483 24.74 1.31 -50.33
C TYR A 483 24.68 0.06 -49.41
N ILE A 484 25.70 -0.12 -48.56
CA ILE A 484 25.77 -1.24 -47.61
C ILE A 484 24.61 -1.21 -46.61
N THR A 485 24.16 -0.02 -46.21
CA THR A 485 23.02 0.12 -45.30
C THR A 485 21.69 -0.12 -46.01
N ARG A 486 21.59 0.24 -47.30
CA ARG A 486 20.37 0.03 -48.09
C ARG A 486 20.08 -1.44 -48.35
N VAL A 487 21.14 -2.22 -48.62
CA VAL A 487 21.04 -3.66 -48.79
C VAL A 487 21.20 -4.28 -47.41
N GLY A 488 20.09 -4.36 -46.68
CA GLY A 488 20.05 -4.94 -45.34
C GLY A 488 20.87 -6.23 -45.28
N THR A 489 21.76 -6.28 -44.30
CA THR A 489 22.72 -7.37 -44.07
C THR A 489 22.03 -8.72 -44.17
N PHE A 490 22.25 -9.43 -45.27
CA PHE A 490 21.94 -10.85 -45.35
C PHE A 490 22.72 -11.52 -44.22
N ARG A 491 21.95 -12.08 -43.28
CA ARG A 491 22.41 -12.86 -42.13
C ARG A 491 23.15 -14.10 -42.66
N ALA A 492 24.42 -13.96 -42.98
CA ALA A 492 25.30 -15.07 -43.29
C ALA A 492 25.75 -15.70 -41.95
N HIS A 493 25.19 -16.88 -41.69
CA HIS A 493 25.59 -17.73 -40.60
C HIS A 493 27.01 -18.26 -40.78
N SER A 494 27.63 -18.57 -39.64
CA SER A 494 28.66 -19.59 -39.42
C SER A 494 30.03 -19.41 -40.09
N SER A 495 31.01 -18.99 -39.28
CA SER A 495 32.15 -19.84 -38.84
C SER A 495 33.46 -19.03 -38.76
N PRO A 496 34.13 -18.98 -37.59
CA PRO A 496 35.37 -18.24 -37.41
C PRO A 496 36.57 -19.17 -37.59
N GLU A 497 37.19 -19.15 -38.75
CA GLU A 497 38.54 -19.70 -38.93
C GLU A 497 39.26 -18.81 -39.93
N MET A 498 40.31 -18.11 -39.49
CA MET A 498 41.54 -17.94 -40.25
C MET A 498 42.59 -17.20 -39.42
N ARG A 499 43.69 -17.92 -39.19
CA ARG A 499 44.96 -17.36 -38.71
C ARG A 499 45.58 -16.42 -39.76
N ALA A 500 46.42 -15.53 -39.26
CA ALA A 500 47.36 -14.65 -39.97
C ALA A 500 48.16 -15.38 -41.08
N PRO A 501 48.57 -14.68 -42.17
CA PRO A 501 49.75 -13.81 -42.10
C PRO A 501 49.78 -12.61 -43.09
N GLY A 502 50.73 -11.70 -42.89
CA GLY A 502 51.40 -11.02 -44.02
C GLY A 502 51.10 -9.54 -44.20
N SER A 503 52.03 -8.72 -43.70
CA SER A 503 52.27 -7.35 -44.13
C SER A 503 52.50 -7.27 -45.65
N LEU A 504 51.63 -6.56 -46.38
CA LEU A 504 51.84 -6.26 -47.80
C LEU A 504 51.53 -4.80 -48.12
N LYS A 505 52.63 -4.10 -48.47
CA LYS A 505 52.75 -3.08 -49.52
C LYS A 505 52.10 -1.70 -49.29
N ARG A 506 52.95 -0.81 -48.76
CA ARG A 506 53.38 0.46 -49.38
C ARG A 506 52.51 0.92 -50.56
N LEU A 507 51.53 1.77 -50.30
CA LEU A 507 50.85 2.57 -51.31
C LEU A 507 51.68 3.80 -51.68
N GLU A 508 51.69 4.08 -52.97
CA GLU A 508 52.59 4.96 -53.69
C GLU A 508 52.51 6.43 -53.26
N LYS A 509 53.68 7.07 -53.17
CA LYS A 509 53.81 8.51 -53.04
C LYS A 509 53.55 9.15 -54.40
N PHE A 510 52.50 9.96 -54.49
CA PHE A 510 52.24 10.83 -55.63
C PHE A 510 53.41 11.81 -55.80
N SER A 511 54.15 11.68 -56.91
CA SER A 511 55.16 12.64 -57.37
C SER A 511 54.47 13.77 -58.14
N LEU A 512 54.74 15.02 -57.74
CA LEU A 512 54.30 16.22 -58.45
C LEU A 512 55.16 16.47 -59.70
N PRO A 513 54.63 17.09 -60.77
CA PRO A 513 55.35 17.29 -62.03
C PRO A 513 56.43 18.38 -61.91
N GLU A 514 57.63 18.10 -62.42
CA GLU A 514 58.74 19.06 -62.54
C GLU A 514 58.37 20.24 -63.48
N VAL A 515 58.51 21.46 -62.97
CA VAL A 515 58.34 22.69 -63.75
C VAL A 515 59.70 23.07 -64.35
N PRO A 516 59.82 23.26 -65.68
CA PRO A 516 61.08 23.63 -66.31
C PRO A 516 61.44 25.09 -66.00
N LEU A 517 62.50 25.29 -65.22
CA LEU A 517 63.13 26.60 -65.05
C LEU A 517 63.80 26.99 -66.39
N ARG A 518 63.15 27.87 -67.16
CA ARG A 518 63.78 28.50 -68.32
C ARG A 518 64.84 29.49 -67.83
N PRO A 519 66.10 29.40 -68.31
CA PRO A 519 67.10 30.40 -68.06
C PRO A 519 66.86 31.63 -68.97
N LYS A 520 66.80 32.81 -68.36
CA LYS A 520 67.16 34.07 -69.00
C LYS A 520 67.89 34.92 -67.98
#